data_AF-A0A967XAY3-F1
#
_entry.id   AF-A0A967XAY3-F1
#
_cell.length_a   1.000
_cell.length_b   1.000
_cell.length_c   1.000
_cell.angle_alpha   90.00
_cell.angle_beta   90.00
_cell.angle_gamma   90.00
#
_symmetry.space_group_name_H-M   'P 1'
#
loop_
_entity.id
_entity.type
_entity.pdbx_description
1 polymer ?
#
loop_
_entity_poly.entity_id
_entity_poly.type
_entity_poly.pdbx_seq_one_letter_code
_entity_poly.pdbx_strand_id
1 'polypeptide(L)'
;MRCDADARVRIGRLGLLQLQPGFYLYAGSALGPGGVRGRLAHHRKIARRPRWHVDYLRCRVQLAETWYALGAHRCEHEWAGLLEGAPGVSV
;
A
#
# COMPACT_ATOMS: atom_id res chain seq x y z
N MET A 1 0.08 7.15 0.14
CA MET A 1 1.46 7.29 -0.37
C MET A 1 1.48 8.35 -1.45
N ARG A 2 2.54 9.16 -1.56
CA ARG A 2 2.60 10.27 -2.52
C ARG A 2 3.52 9.94 -3.69
N CYS A 3 3.05 10.15 -4.92
CA CYS A 3 3.86 10.12 -6.13
C CYS A 3 3.95 11.55 -6.66
N ASP A 4 5.16 12.04 -6.91
CA ASP A 4 5.39 13.44 -7.32
C ASP A 4 5.60 13.58 -8.83
N ALA A 5 5.79 12.48 -9.55
CA ALA A 5 6.12 12.47 -10.97
C ALA A 5 5.60 11.21 -11.66
N ASP A 6 5.39 11.29 -12.97
CA ASP A 6 5.10 10.15 -13.81
C ASP A 6 6.17 9.06 -13.71
N ALA A 7 5.75 7.80 -13.60
CA ALA A 7 6.66 6.68 -13.47
C ALA A 7 6.05 5.37 -13.97
N ARG A 8 6.86 4.55 -14.64
CA ARG A 8 6.50 3.16 -14.97
C ARG A 8 7.12 2.20 -13.96
N VAL A 9 6.30 1.35 -13.34
CA VAL A 9 6.74 0.36 -12.33
C VAL A 9 6.17 -1.00 -12.67
N ARG A 10 7.02 -2.03 -12.69
CA ARG A 10 6.56 -3.42 -12.77
C ARG A 10 6.28 -3.95 -11.37
N ILE A 11 5.02 -4.28 -11.11
CA ILE A 11 4.49 -4.71 -9.82
C ILE A 11 4.23 -6.20 -9.88
N GLY A 12 5.21 -7.01 -9.46
CA GLY A 12 5.06 -8.47 -9.35
C GLY A 12 4.28 -9.12 -10.50
N ARG A 13 3.20 -9.83 -10.16
CA ARG A 13 2.28 -10.46 -11.13
C ARG A 13 1.22 -9.51 -11.69
N LEU A 14 0.99 -8.35 -11.06
CA LEU A 14 0.05 -7.33 -11.53
C LEU A 14 0.55 -6.66 -12.83
N GLY A 15 1.83 -6.79 -13.14
CA GLY A 15 2.39 -6.34 -14.41
C GLY A 15 2.87 -4.89 -14.35
N LEU A 16 2.75 -4.17 -15.46
CA LEU A 16 3.24 -2.81 -15.55
C LEU A 16 2.15 -1.82 -15.15
N LEU A 17 2.43 -0.97 -14.16
CA LEU A 17 1.57 0.13 -13.75
C LEU A 17 2.19 1.47 -14.18
N GLN A 18 1.37 2.31 -14.80
CA GLN A 18 1.68 3.71 -15.05
C GLN A 18 1.25 4.54 -13.83
N LEU A 19 2.22 5.09 -13.12
CA LEU A 19 1.99 6.02 -12.04
C LEU A 19 1.84 7.43 -12.60
N GLN A 20 0.93 8.19 -12.00
CA GLN A 20 0.69 9.61 -12.21
C GLN A 20 0.96 10.35 -10.89
N PRO A 21 1.33 11.65 -10.94
CA PRO A 21 1.42 12.44 -9.72
C PRO A 21 0.09 12.39 -8.94
N GLY A 22 0.17 12.15 -7.63
CA GLY A 22 -1.02 12.00 -6.79
C GLY A 22 -0.82 11.07 -5.60
N PHE A 23 -1.94 10.61 -5.03
CA PHE A 23 -1.94 9.73 -3.86
C PHE A 23 -2.38 8.32 -4.20
N TYR A 24 -1.59 7.35 -3.73
CA TYR A 24 -1.85 5.92 -3.86
C TYR A 24 -2.16 5.32 -2.48
N LEU A 25 -3.24 4.57 -2.42
CA LEU A 25 -3.71 3.87 -1.23
C LEU A 25 -3.39 2.38 -1.32
N TYR A 26 -3.16 1.75 -0.18
CA TYR A 26 -2.96 0.31 -0.07
C TYR A 26 -3.58 -0.17 1.24
N ALA A 27 -4.51 -1.12 1.14
CA ALA A 27 -5.11 -1.81 2.27
C ALA A 27 -4.64 -3.27 2.28
N GLY A 28 -4.49 -3.82 3.48
CA GLY A 28 -4.08 -5.21 3.65
C GLY A 28 -3.93 -5.61 5.11
N SER A 29 -3.96 -6.91 5.36
CA SER A 29 -3.85 -7.47 6.71
C SER A 29 -2.41 -7.71 7.19
N ALA A 30 -2.26 -7.70 8.51
CA ALA A 30 -1.00 -7.89 9.22
C ALA A 30 -1.06 -9.11 10.16
N LEU A 31 -1.56 -10.25 9.67
CA LEU A 31 -1.75 -11.49 10.45
C LEU A 31 -0.50 -12.38 10.51
N GLY A 32 0.61 -11.94 9.92
CA GLY A 32 1.87 -12.68 9.94
C GLY A 32 2.67 -12.50 11.23
N PRO A 33 3.82 -13.19 11.34
CA PRO A 33 4.75 -13.01 12.45
C PRO A 33 5.13 -11.53 12.65
N GLY A 34 5.08 -11.06 13.90
CA GLY A 34 5.33 -9.65 14.25
C GLY A 34 4.12 -8.72 14.11
N GLY A 35 2.99 -9.22 13.59
CA GLY A 35 1.73 -8.50 13.53
C GLY A 35 1.81 -7.15 12.80
N VAL A 36 0.98 -6.19 13.23
CA VAL A 36 1.00 -4.82 12.71
C VAL A 36 2.37 -4.16 12.85
N ARG A 37 3.05 -4.31 13.99
CA ARG A 37 4.37 -3.71 14.22
C ARG A 37 5.40 -4.18 13.18
N GLY A 38 5.44 -5.48 12.90
CA GLY A 38 6.31 -6.05 11.88
C GLY A 38 5.97 -5.56 10.47
N ARG A 39 4.68 -5.52 10.13
CA ARG A 39 4.17 -5.01 8.85
C ARG A 39 4.55 -3.53 8.63
N LEU A 40 4.35 -2.69 9.63
CA LEU A 40 4.70 -1.27 9.60
C LEU A 40 6.21 -1.06 9.47
N ALA A 41 7.01 -1.80 10.25
CA ALA A 41 8.47 -1.71 10.18
C ALA A 41 9.01 -2.11 8.81
N HIS A 42 8.39 -3.10 8.15
CA HIS A 42 8.70 -3.51 6.78
C HIS A 42 8.35 -2.42 5.77
N HIS A 43 7.09 -1.95 5.71
CA HIS A 43 6.64 -1.00 4.67
C HIS A 43 7.21 0.43 4.81
N ARG A 44 7.69 0.80 6.00
CA ARG A 44 8.46 2.04 6.20
C ARG A 44 9.78 2.01 5.43
N LYS A 45 10.37 0.83 5.25
CA LYS A 45 11.63 0.65 4.51
C LYS A 45 11.34 0.33 3.04
N ILE A 46 12.29 0.69 2.18
CA ILE A 46 12.26 0.21 0.79
C ILE A 46 12.78 -1.23 0.80
N ALA A 47 11.93 -2.17 0.40
CA ALA A 47 12.28 -3.59 0.39
C ALA A 47 13.28 -3.91 -0.72
N ARG A 48 14.41 -4.53 -0.37
CA ARG A 48 15.38 -5.04 -1.36
C ARG A 48 14.83 -6.22 -2.17
N ARG A 49 13.92 -6.99 -1.58
CA ARG A 49 13.23 -8.13 -2.19
C ARG A 49 11.72 -7.92 -2.04
N PRO A 50 11.06 -7.24 -2.98
CA PRO A 50 9.64 -6.95 -2.91
C PRO A 50 8.81 -8.23 -2.86
N ARG A 51 7.80 -8.27 -1.99
CA ARG A 51 6.85 -9.38 -1.87
C ARG A 51 5.41 -8.93 -2.06
N TRP A 52 5.03 -7.81 -1.46
CA TRP A 52 3.69 -7.23 -1.59
C TRP A 52 3.66 -6.18 -2.70
N HIS A 53 2.52 -5.94 -3.33
CA HIS A 53 2.40 -4.94 -4.40
C HIS A 53 2.90 -3.55 -3.98
N VAL A 54 2.60 -3.16 -2.73
CA VAL A 54 3.11 -1.90 -2.16
C VAL A 54 4.63 -1.84 -2.12
N ASP A 55 5.34 -2.96 -1.92
CA ASP A 55 6.81 -2.97 -1.89
C ASP A 55 7.42 -2.53 -3.22
N TYR A 56 6.80 -2.90 -4.33
CA TYR A 56 7.21 -2.47 -5.67
C TYR A 56 6.95 -0.98 -5.87
N LEU A 57 5.85 -0.44 -5.31
CA LEU A 57 5.53 0.98 -5.38
C LEU A 57 6.51 1.84 -4.56
N ARG A 58 6.96 1.35 -3.39
CA ARG A 58 7.79 2.12 -2.44
C ARG A 58 9.08 2.71 -3.06
N CYS A 59 9.57 2.18 -4.19
CA CYS A 59 10.75 2.74 -4.87
C CYS A 59 10.44 4.00 -5.71
N ARG A 60 9.17 4.29 -6.01
CA ARG A 60 8.74 5.46 -6.78
C ARG A 60 7.78 6.39 -6.03
N VAL A 61 7.23 5.94 -4.90
CA VAL A 61 6.32 6.74 -4.08
C VAL A 61 6.89 6.95 -2.69
N GLN A 62 6.58 8.08 -2.08
CA GLN A 62 6.93 8.40 -0.70
C GLN A 62 5.83 7.93 0.25
N LEU A 63 6.22 7.47 1.44
CA LEU A 63 5.24 7.11 2.46
C LEU A 63 4.77 8.43 3.08
N ALA A 64 3.51 8.77 2.87
CA ALA A 64 2.90 9.95 3.47
C ALA A 64 2.37 9.59 4.86
N GLU A 65 1.46 8.63 4.92
CA GLU A 65 0.78 8.24 6.16
C GLU A 65 0.56 6.73 6.24
N THR A 66 0.27 6.25 7.44
CA THR A 66 -0.14 4.87 7.68
C THR A 66 -1.14 4.81 8.83
N TRP A 67 -2.30 4.24 8.56
CA TRP A 67 -3.32 3.97 9.56
C TRP A 67 -3.40 2.47 9.82
N TYR A 68 -3.76 2.10 11.04
CA TYR A 68 -3.98 0.71 11.42
C TYR A 68 -5.01 0.61 12.54
N ALA A 69 -5.68 -0.52 12.59
CA ALA A 69 -6.53 -0.90 13.71
C ALA A 69 -6.08 -2.26 14.25
N LEU A 70 -6.19 -2.44 15.56
CA LEU A 70 -6.00 -3.72 16.24
C LEU A 70 -7.38 -4.20 16.70
N GLY A 71 -7.73 -5.44 16.40
CA GLY A 71 -9.00 -6.02 16.79
C GLY A 71 -9.14 -7.47 16.37
N ALA A 72 -10.18 -8.13 16.88
CA ALA A 72 -10.52 -9.51 16.51
C ALA A 72 -11.15 -9.62 15.12
N HIS A 73 -11.71 -8.51 14.61
CA HIS A 73 -12.38 -8.47 13.31
C HIS A 73 -11.39 -8.15 12.19
N ARG A 74 -11.59 -8.82 11.04
CA ARG A 74 -10.83 -8.55 9.83
C ARG A 74 -11.47 -7.39 9.07
N CYS A 75 -10.91 -6.20 9.21
CA CYS A 75 -11.43 -4.99 8.57
C CYS A 75 -10.90 -4.77 7.14
N GLU A 76 -10.12 -5.69 6.56
CA GLU A 76 -9.47 -5.47 5.26
C GLU A 76 -10.47 -5.18 4.14
N HIS A 77 -11.52 -5.99 4.01
CA HIS A 77 -12.54 -5.80 2.97
C HIS A 77 -13.40 -4.57 3.24
N GLU A 78 -13.73 -4.30 4.51
CA GLU A 78 -14.47 -3.11 4.92
C GLU A 78 -13.71 -1.84 4.55
N TRP A 79 -12.40 -1.80 4.85
CA TRP A 79 -11.54 -0.67 4.50
C TRP A 79 -11.39 -0.53 2.99
N ALA A 80 -11.23 -1.63 2.24
CA ALA A 80 -11.17 -1.57 0.79
C ALA A 80 -12.43 -0.93 0.20
N GLY A 81 -13.63 -1.36 0.65
CA GLY A 81 -14.89 -0.79 0.20
C GLY A 81 -15.08 0.67 0.60
N LEU A 82 -14.72 1.04 1.83
CA LEU A 82 -14.77 2.44 2.28
C LEU A 82 -13.83 3.35 1.47
N LEU A 83 -12.63 2.86 1.15
CA LEU A 83 -11.66 3.61 0.36
C LEU A 83 -12.12 3.75 -1.09
N GLU A 84 -12.66 2.70 -1.70
CA GLU A 84 -13.19 2.74 -3.06
C GLU A 84 -14.37 3.73 -3.18
N GLY A 85 -15.23 3.81 -2.15
CA GLY A 85 -16.32 4.77 -2.09
C GLY A 85 -15.91 6.20 -1.71
N ALA A 86 -14.65 6.45 -1.37
CA ALA A 86 -14.21 7.76 -0.91
C ALA A 86 -14.11 8.78 -2.08
N PRO A 87 -14.49 10.05 -1.87
CA PRO A 87 -14.39 11.08 -2.89
C PRO A 87 -12.96 11.20 -3.45
N GLY A 88 -12.82 11.15 -4.78
CA GLY A 88 -11.54 11.32 -5.46
C GLY A 88 -10.67 10.05 -5.53
N VAL A 89 -11.17 8.90 -5.08
CA VAL A 89 -10.51 7.61 -5.29
C VAL A 89 -10.95 6.99 -6.62
N SER A 90 -9.99 6.39 -7.32
CA SER A 90 -10.21 5.54 -8.49
C SER A 90 -9.47 4.21 -8.30
N VAL A 91 -10.05 3.13 -8.82
CA VAL A 91 -9.55 1.74 -8.71
C VAL A 91 -9.23 1.17 -10.08
#